data_AF-A0A914PKM7-F1
#
_entry.id   AF-A0A914PKM7-F1
#
_cell.length_a   1.000
_cell.length_b   1.000
_cell.length_c   1.000
_cell.angle_alpha   90.00
_cell.angle_beta   90.00
_cell.angle_gamma   90.00
#
_symmetry.space_group_name_H-M   'P 1'
#
loop_
_entity.id
_entity.type
_entity.pdbx_description
1 polymer ?
#
loop_
_entity_poly.entity_id
_entity_poly.type
_entity_poly.pdbx_seq_one_letter_code
_entity_poly.pdbx_strand_id
1 'polypeptide(L)'
;MSFDQSLLSTASTGETKKKVVEDLLWLRKECDQRCLNETAQWAEECLVFQDNEIVDETEFIFDEKPNTSTSVEIRTRFVRSLIFNKEFHRAVFFAEKFPEPLNPQHAFLLYFSSLP
;
A
#
# COMPACT_ATOMS: atom_id res chain seq x y z
N MET A 1 -40.65 25.33 -8.51
CA MET A 1 -39.19 25.32 -8.26
C MET A 1 -38.69 23.98 -8.77
N SER A 2 -38.02 23.98 -9.93
CA SER A 2 -37.42 22.76 -10.50
C SER A 2 -36.13 22.49 -9.75
N PHE A 3 -36.11 21.41 -8.96
CA PHE A 3 -34.85 20.92 -8.38
C PHE A 3 -34.02 20.31 -9.51
N ASP A 4 -32.88 20.92 -9.79
CA ASP A 4 -32.00 20.52 -10.88
C ASP A 4 -31.30 19.20 -10.50
N GLN A 5 -31.88 18.08 -10.95
CA GLN A 5 -31.35 16.73 -10.71
C GLN A 5 -29.97 16.49 -11.36
N SER A 6 -29.53 17.38 -12.24
CA SER A 6 -28.21 17.31 -12.88
C SER A 6 -27.04 17.43 -11.89
N LEU A 7 -27.20 18.20 -10.82
CA LEU A 7 -26.17 18.41 -9.78
C LEU A 7 -26.00 17.21 -8.83
N LEU A 8 -27.05 16.41 -8.65
CA LEU A 8 -27.00 15.19 -7.83
C LEU A 8 -26.27 14.04 -8.55
N SER A 9 -26.40 13.98 -9.88
CA SER A 9 -25.69 12.99 -10.70
C SER A 9 -24.18 13.24 -10.73
N THR A 10 -23.74 14.50 -10.77
CA THR A 10 -22.33 14.85 -10.85
C THR A 10 -21.62 14.73 -9.50
N ALA A 11 -22.28 15.10 -8.40
CA ALA A 11 -21.78 14.91 -7.04
C ALA A 11 -21.57 13.42 -6.69
N SER A 12 -22.54 12.57 -7.06
CA SER A 12 -22.43 11.11 -6.89
C SER A 12 -21.24 10.51 -7.66
N THR A 13 -20.99 10.98 -8.89
CA THR A 13 -19.81 10.53 -9.65
C THR A 13 -18.49 11.05 -9.09
N GLY A 14 -18.46 12.26 -8.52
CA GLY A 14 -17.25 12.83 -7.89
C GLY A 14 -16.85 12.07 -6.63
N GLU A 15 -17.82 11.79 -5.76
CA GLU A 15 -17.61 11.00 -4.54
C GLU A 15 -17.19 9.55 -4.85
N THR A 16 -17.77 8.96 -5.90
CA THR A 16 -17.36 7.63 -6.37
C THR A 16 -15.92 7.63 -6.88
N LYS A 17 -15.51 8.64 -7.65
CA LYS A 17 -14.13 8.76 -8.14
C LYS A 17 -13.14 8.91 -6.99
N LYS A 18 -13.44 9.76 -6.01
CA LYS A 18 -12.59 9.96 -4.83
C LYS A 18 -12.40 8.65 -4.07
N LYS A 19 -13.48 7.88 -3.86
CA LYS A 19 -13.41 6.57 -3.22
C LYS A 19 -12.56 5.56 -4.01
N VAL A 20 -12.65 5.55 -5.33
CA VAL A 20 -11.79 4.70 -6.17
C VAL A 20 -10.31 5.07 -6.00
N VAL A 21 -10.00 6.37 -5.96
CA VAL A 21 -8.63 6.85 -5.69
C VAL A 21 -8.15 6.43 -4.30
N GLU A 22 -9.00 6.56 -3.28
CA GLU A 22 -8.72 6.08 -1.92
C GLU A 22 -8.40 4.57 -1.89
N ASP A 23 -9.23 3.75 -2.54
CA ASP A 23 -9.04 2.30 -2.60
C ASP A 23 -7.75 1.93 -3.35
N LEU A 24 -7.41 2.65 -4.43
CA LEU A 24 -6.18 2.43 -5.20
C LEU A 24 -4.92 2.83 -4.41
N LEU A 25 -4.94 3.95 -3.70
CA LEU A 25 -3.84 4.40 -2.84
C LEU A 25 -3.63 3.44 -1.67
N TRP A 26 -4.72 2.97 -1.05
CA TRP A 26 -4.68 1.93 -0.03
C TRP A 26 -4.07 0.63 -0.59
N LEU A 27 -4.55 0.17 -1.76
CA LEU A 27 -4.06 -1.05 -2.40
C LEU A 27 -2.56 -0.95 -2.70
N ARG A 28 -2.10 0.16 -3.30
CA ARG A 28 -0.66 0.42 -3.55
C ARG A 28 0.15 0.24 -2.28
N LYS A 29 -0.24 0.92 -1.20
CA LYS A 29 0.45 0.89 0.10
C LYS A 29 0.49 -0.53 0.69
N GLU A 30 -0.62 -1.25 0.67
CA GLU A 30 -0.70 -2.61 1.20
C GLU A 30 0.14 -3.61 0.38
N CYS A 31 0.13 -3.47 -0.95
CA CYS A 31 0.92 -4.29 -1.86
C CYS A 31 2.41 -4.03 -1.70
N ASP A 32 2.83 -2.78 -1.61
CA ASP A 32 4.22 -2.40 -1.35
C ASP A 32 4.72 -3.04 -0.07
N GLN A 33 3.97 -2.89 1.02
CA GLN A 33 4.32 -3.45 2.33
C GLN A 33 4.52 -4.97 2.32
N ARG A 34 3.95 -5.65 1.34
CA ARG A 34 3.97 -7.11 1.15
C ARG A 34 4.80 -7.55 -0.06
N CYS A 35 5.56 -6.67 -0.71
CA CYS A 35 6.34 -7.02 -1.91
C CYS A 35 5.51 -7.56 -3.09
N LEU A 36 4.22 -7.20 -3.16
CA LEU A 36 3.32 -7.54 -4.28
C LEU A 36 3.45 -6.50 -5.40
N ASN A 37 4.64 -6.45 -6.00
CA ASN A 37 5.05 -5.32 -6.85
C ASN A 37 4.21 -5.17 -8.10
N GLU A 38 3.81 -6.27 -8.74
CA GLU A 38 3.00 -6.21 -9.97
C GLU A 38 1.62 -5.60 -9.70
N THR A 39 1.00 -5.93 -8.56
CA THR A 39 -0.28 -5.35 -8.15
C THR A 39 -0.12 -3.90 -7.71
N ALA A 40 0.96 -3.56 -7.00
CA ALA A 40 1.27 -2.18 -6.65
C ALA A 40 1.46 -1.32 -7.91
N GLN A 41 2.22 -1.81 -8.88
CA GLN A 41 2.43 -1.16 -10.17
C GLN A 41 1.11 -0.98 -10.92
N TRP A 42 0.27 -2.01 -10.97
CA TRP A 42 -1.06 -1.90 -11.60
C TRP A 42 -1.92 -0.82 -10.94
N ALA A 43 -1.90 -0.72 -9.60
CA ALA A 43 -2.61 0.34 -8.89
C ALA A 43 -2.07 1.73 -9.25
N GLU A 44 -0.74 1.89 -9.34
CA GLU A 44 -0.10 3.13 -9.81
C GLU A 44 -0.49 3.48 -11.25
N GLU A 45 -0.49 2.50 -12.16
CA GLU A 45 -0.93 2.69 -13.55
C GLU A 45 -2.38 3.20 -13.62
N CYS A 46 -3.26 2.74 -12.73
CA CYS A 46 -4.63 3.22 -12.65
C CYS A 46 -4.72 4.67 -12.13
N LEU A 47 -3.85 5.04 -11.19
CA LEU A 47 -3.75 6.38 -10.60
C LEU A 47 -3.22 7.42 -11.59
N VAL A 48 -2.32 7.04 -12.51
CA VAL A 48 -1.76 7.93 -13.55
C VAL A 48 -2.84 8.61 -14.41
N PHE A 49 -4.00 7.98 -14.57
CA PHE A 49 -5.11 8.52 -15.36
C PHE A 49 -6.18 9.26 -14.54
N GLN A 50 -5.98 9.41 -13.22
CA GLN A 50 -6.92 10.13 -12.34
C GLN A 50 -6.60 11.63 -12.29
N ASP A 51 -7.52 12.39 -11.71
CA ASP A 51 -7.33 13.82 -11.49
C ASP A 51 -6.29 14.07 -10.38
N ASN A 52 -5.23 14.83 -10.69
CA ASN A 52 -4.14 15.12 -9.77
C ASN A 52 -4.64 15.79 -8.48
N GLU A 53 -5.65 16.67 -8.54
CA GLU A 53 -6.15 17.35 -7.34
C GLU A 53 -6.77 16.34 -6.36
N ILE A 54 -7.49 15.33 -6.87
CA ILE A 54 -8.11 14.28 -6.07
C ILE A 54 -7.04 13.34 -5.50
N VAL A 55 -6.03 13.01 -6.29
CA VAL A 55 -4.92 12.13 -5.86
C VAL A 55 -4.13 12.80 -4.73
N ASP A 56 -3.71 14.06 -4.90
CA ASP A 56 -2.91 14.80 -3.94
C ASP A 56 -3.65 15.01 -2.61
N GLU A 57 -4.94 15.38 -2.66
CA GLU A 57 -5.79 15.51 -1.46
C GLU A 57 -5.87 14.19 -0.69
N THR A 58 -5.99 13.08 -1.41
CA THR A 58 -6.21 11.77 -0.80
C THR A 58 -4.91 11.19 -0.25
N GLU A 59 -3.79 11.34 -0.96
CA GLU A 59 -2.48 10.85 -0.51
C GLU A 59 -2.05 11.49 0.83
N PHE A 60 -2.37 12.77 1.03
CA PHE A 60 -2.12 13.47 2.29
C PHE A 60 -2.79 12.81 3.51
N ILE A 61 -3.97 12.20 3.33
CA ILE A 61 -4.70 11.50 4.39
C ILE A 61 -4.01 10.18 4.75
N PHE A 62 -3.40 9.50 3.77
CA PHE A 62 -2.75 8.20 3.96
C PHE A 62 -1.35 8.27 4.55
N ASP A 63 -0.76 9.47 4.63
CA ASP A 63 0.60 9.69 5.14
C ASP A 63 0.67 9.73 6.69
N GLU A 64 -0.45 9.46 7.37
CA GLU A 64 -0.43 9.20 8.80
C GLU A 64 0.54 8.04 9.10
N LYS A 65 1.63 8.38 9.79
CA LYS A 65 2.65 7.42 10.18
C LYS A 65 2.00 6.31 11.00
N PRO A 66 2.16 5.04 10.60
CA PRO A 66 1.67 3.95 11.44
C PRO A 66 2.36 4.03 12.81
N ASN A 67 1.65 3.65 13.88
CA ASN A 67 2.18 3.54 15.25
C ASN A 67 3.19 2.38 15.39
N THR A 68 3.99 2.12 14.36
CA THR A 68 4.98 1.06 14.32
C THR A 68 6.29 1.60 14.88
N SER A 69 6.96 0.82 15.72
CA SER A 69 8.31 1.17 16.19
C SER A 69 9.24 1.40 15.00
N THR A 70 9.99 2.52 14.99
CA THR A 70 11.01 2.80 13.95
C THR A 70 11.98 1.64 13.76
N SER A 71 12.26 0.89 14.84
CA SER A 71 13.13 -0.29 14.76
C SER A 71 12.51 -1.43 13.94
N VAL A 72 11.19 -1.64 14.03
CA VAL A 72 10.44 -2.62 13.23
C VAL A 72 10.43 -2.18 11.78
N GLU A 73 10.19 -0.89 11.49
CA GLU A 73 10.19 -0.36 10.12
C GLU A 73 11.54 -0.55 9.42
N ILE A 74 12.66 -0.26 10.09
CA ILE A 74 14.01 -0.44 9.54
C ILE A 74 14.25 -1.92 9.20
N ARG A 75 13.89 -2.81 10.12
CA ARG A 75 14.05 -4.26 9.97
C ARG A 75 13.20 -4.80 8.81
N THR A 76 11.93 -4.42 8.75
CA THR A 76 10.99 -4.76 7.66
C THR A 76 11.52 -4.25 6.32
N ARG A 77 11.96 -2.99 6.24
CA ARG A 77 12.52 -2.40 5.01
C ARG A 77 13.76 -3.17 4.54
N PHE A 78 14.63 -3.58 5.46
CA PHE A 78 15.81 -4.36 5.14
C PHE A 78 15.45 -5.74 4.56
N VAL A 79 14.53 -6.48 5.19
CA VAL A 79 14.08 -7.78 4.66
C VAL A 79 13.42 -7.62 3.28
N ARG A 80 12.60 -6.59 3.10
CA ARG A 80 12.05 -6.25 1.78
C ARG A 80 13.15 -6.05 0.74
N SER A 81 14.20 -5.28 1.05
CA SER A 81 15.31 -5.08 0.11
C SER A 81 16.01 -6.38 -0.31
N LEU A 82 16.12 -7.35 0.61
CA LEU A 82 16.68 -8.67 0.30
C LEU A 82 15.76 -9.46 -0.64
N ILE A 83 14.44 -9.41 -0.41
CA ILE A 83 13.44 -10.02 -1.31
C ILE A 83 13.52 -9.40 -2.70
N PHE A 84 13.59 -8.07 -2.79
CA PHE A 84 13.73 -7.35 -4.07
C PHE A 84 14.99 -7.76 -4.84
N ASN A 85 16.10 -7.96 -4.14
CA ASN A 85 17.36 -8.42 -4.73
C ASN A 85 17.38 -9.94 -5.01
N LYS A 86 16.27 -10.65 -4.78
CA LYS A 86 16.17 -12.12 -4.90
C LYS A 86 17.11 -12.88 -3.96
N GLU A 87 17.45 -12.27 -2.83
CA GLU A 87 18.31 -12.84 -1.79
C GLU A 87 17.47 -13.56 -0.71
N PHE A 88 16.60 -14.47 -1.14
CA PHE A 88 15.57 -15.10 -0.30
C PHE A 88 16.13 -15.80 0.94
N HIS A 89 17.23 -16.56 0.81
CA HIS A 89 17.87 -17.21 1.95
C HIS A 89 18.33 -16.22 3.03
N ARG A 90 18.85 -15.05 2.63
CA ARG A 90 19.25 -14.01 3.58
C ARG A 90 18.01 -13.37 4.20
N ALA A 91 16.97 -13.12 3.39
CA ALA A 91 15.72 -12.55 3.86
C ALA A 91 15.09 -13.42 4.97
N VAL A 92 15.04 -14.74 4.79
CA VAL A 92 14.59 -15.70 5.82
C VAL A 92 15.45 -15.61 7.07
N PHE A 93 16.78 -15.73 6.92
CA PHE A 93 17.72 -15.72 8.05
C PHE A 93 17.59 -14.48 8.93
N PHE A 94 17.38 -13.30 8.34
CA PHE A 94 17.21 -12.06 9.11
C PHE A 94 15.80 -11.93 9.67
N ALA A 95 14.76 -12.33 8.93
CA ALA A 95 13.37 -12.29 9.39
C ALA A 95 13.15 -13.19 10.62
N GLU A 96 13.74 -14.39 10.67
CA GLU A 96 13.61 -15.30 11.82
C GLU A 96 14.22 -14.75 13.12
N LYS A 97 15.13 -13.78 13.03
CA LYS A 97 15.84 -13.21 14.17
C LYS A 97 15.12 -12.03 14.82
N PHE A 98 13.93 -11.66 14.37
CA PHE A 98 13.22 -10.51 14.92
C PHE A 98 12.66 -10.86 16.31
N PRO A 99 12.91 -10.02 17.34
CA PRO A 99 12.64 -10.35 18.74
C PRO A 99 11.17 -10.15 19.17
N GLU A 100 10.31 -9.64 18.29
CA GLU A 100 8.93 -9.26 18.59
C GLU A 100 7.91 -10.28 18.07
N PRO A 101 6.69 -10.34 18.63
CA PRO A 101 5.65 -11.23 18.12
C PRO A 101 5.38 -10.95 16.63
N LEU A 102 5.17 -12.02 15.86
CA LEU A 102 4.87 -11.97 14.43
C LEU A 102 3.69 -11.02 14.16
N ASN A 103 3.97 -9.80 13.73
CA ASN A 103 2.95 -8.95 13.15
C ASN A 103 2.57 -9.54 11.76
N PRO A 104 1.37 -9.26 11.25
CA PRO A 104 0.92 -9.83 9.98
C PRO A 104 1.88 -9.55 8.80
N GLN A 105 2.55 -8.40 8.82
CA GLN A 105 3.52 -8.03 7.79
C GLN A 105 4.78 -8.91 7.84
N HIS A 106 5.30 -9.19 9.02
CA HIS A 106 6.46 -10.05 9.24
C HIS A 106 6.15 -11.50 8.89
N ALA A 107 4.96 -12.00 9.27
CA ALA A 107 4.48 -13.30 8.85
C ALA A 107 4.42 -13.43 7.32
N PHE A 108 3.93 -12.39 6.64
CA PHE A 108 3.89 -12.34 5.19
C PHE A 108 5.30 -12.37 4.58
N LEU A 109 6.23 -11.54 5.08
CA LEU A 109 7.61 -11.51 4.58
C LEU A 109 8.33 -12.85 4.77
N LEU A 110 8.10 -13.52 5.90
CA LEU A 110 8.67 -14.84 6.17
C LEU A 110 8.09 -15.91 5.21
N TYR A 111 6.77 -15.90 5.00
CA TYR A 111 6.13 -16.76 4.01
C TYR A 111 6.68 -16.51 2.61
N PHE A 112 6.70 -15.26 2.16
CA PHE A 112 7.14 -14.94 0.80
C PHE A 112 8.62 -15.27 0.57
N SER A 113 9.48 -15.03 1.55
CA SER A 113 10.91 -15.36 1.47
C SER A 113 11.21 -16.86 1.55
N SER A 114 10.26 -17.69 1.98
CA SER A 114 10.39 -19.16 2.03
C SER A 114 9.80 -19.88 0.82
N LEU A 115 9.17 -19.14 -0.11
CA LEU A 115 8.73 -19.70 -1.39
C LEU A 115 9.96 -19.89 -2.32
N PRO A 116 10.13 -21.07 -2.93
CA PRO A 116 11.28 -21.41 -3.77
C PRO A 116 11.28 -20.69 -5.13
#